data_AF-A0A9X0UGS2-F1
#
_entry.id   AF-A0A9X0UGS2-F1
#
_cell.length_a   1.000
_cell.length_b   1.000
_cell.length_c   1.000
_cell.angle_alpha   90.00
_cell.angle_beta   90.00
_cell.angle_gamma   90.00
#
_symmetry.space_group_name_H-M   'P 1'
#
loop_
_entity.id
_entity.type
_entity.pdbx_description
1 polymer ?
#
loop_
_entity_poly.entity_id
_entity_poly.type
_entity_poly.pdbx_seq_one_letter_code
_entity_poly.pdbx_strand_id
1 'polypeptide(L)' 'MSARRACAVLKVPRSTYHHRSRRGGAQAELRQRIREIAGTRVRYGYRWIHVLLRREGWAVNAKRVWRL' A
#
# COMPACT_ATOMS: atom_id res chain seq x y z
N MET A 1 -23.46 -8.75 -18.38
CA MET A 1 -22.43 -8.37 -19.39
C MET A 1 -21.05 -8.74 -18.87
N SER A 2 -20.20 -9.35 -19.70
CA SER A 2 -18.83 -9.74 -19.30
C SER A 2 -17.90 -8.52 -19.27
N ALA A 3 -17.00 -8.46 -18.28
CA ALA A 3 -15.96 -7.43 -18.17
C ALA A 3 -15.11 -7.28 -19.46
N ARG A 4 -14.98 -8.36 -20.26
CA ARG A 4 -14.29 -8.33 -21.56
C ARG A 4 -14.98 -7.41 -22.57
N ARG A 5 -16.31 -7.52 -22.69
CA ARG A 5 -17.10 -6.69 -23.60
C ARG A 5 -17.11 -5.23 -23.13
N ALA A 6 -17.20 -4.99 -21.83
CA ALA A 6 -17.15 -3.66 -21.26
C ALA A 6 -15.80 -2.95 -21.50
N CYS A 7 -14.67 -3.63 -21.28
CA CYS A 7 -13.34 -3.05 -21.52
C CYS A 7 -13.09 -2.77 -23.02
N ALA A 8 -13.58 -3.63 -23.92
CA ALA A 8 -13.46 -3.44 -25.36
C ALA A 8 -14.23 -2.21 -25.87
N VAL A 9 -15.47 -2.01 -25.38
CA VAL A 9 -16.30 -0.84 -25.71
C VAL A 9 -15.67 0.45 -25.17
N LEU A 10 -15.15 0.41 -23.94
CA LEU A 10 -14.56 1.57 -23.27
C LEU A 10 -13.10 1.85 -23.68
N LYS A 11 -12.49 1.02 -24.56
CA LYS A 11 -11.07 1.11 -24.98
C LYS A 11 -10.06 1.25 -23.83
N VAL A 12 -10.40 0.75 -22.63
CA VAL A 12 -9.50 0.78 -21.48
C VAL A 12 -8.76 -0.54 -21.37
N PRO A 13 -7.44 -0.53 -21.09
CA PRO A 13 -6.74 -1.77 -20.80
C PRO A 13 -7.34 -2.44 -19.56
N ARG A 14 -7.53 -3.75 -19.66
CA ARG A 14 -8.06 -4.64 -18.61
C ARG A 14 -7.35 -4.46 -17.25
N SER A 15 -6.07 -4.13 -17.25
CA SER A 15 -5.29 -3.84 -16.05
C SER A 15 -5.86 -2.66 -15.28
N THR A 16 -6.34 -1.63 -15.96
CA THR A 16 -6.99 -0.45 -15.37
C THR A 16 -8.39 -0.79 -14.85
N TYR A 17 -9.14 -1.66 -15.54
CA TYR A 17 -10.45 -2.13 -15.04
C TYR A 17 -10.33 -2.93 -13.74
N HIS A 18 -9.29 -3.77 -13.63
CA HIS A 18 -8.97 -4.47 -12.38
C HIS A 18 -8.21 -3.62 -11.36
N HIS A 19 -7.71 -2.45 -11.76
CA HIS A 19 -7.01 -1.54 -10.87
C HIS A 19 -8.01 -0.89 -9.90
N ARG A 20 -8.19 -1.52 -8.74
CA ARG A 20 -8.79 -0.83 -7.60
C ARG A 20 -7.79 0.17 -7.03
N SER A 21 -8.11 1.45 -7.16
CA SER A 21 -7.47 2.54 -6.44
C SER A 21 -7.44 2.21 -4.95
N ARG A 22 -6.30 1.78 -4.41
CA ARG A 22 -6.13 1.47 -2.98
C ARG A 22 -6.03 2.75 -2.12
N ARG A 23 -6.79 3.80 -2.44
CA ARG A 23 -7.07 4.93 -1.55
C ARG A 23 -8.07 4.46 -0.47
N GLY A 24 -7.69 3.45 0.29
CA GLY A 24 -8.47 2.96 1.43
C GLY A 24 -7.84 3.43 2.72
N GLY A 25 -8.64 3.76 3.74
CA GLY A 25 -8.21 4.27 5.05
C GLY A 25 -7.02 3.55 5.68
N ALA A 26 -6.82 2.28 5.37
CA ALA A 26 -5.62 1.49 5.72
C ALA A 26 -4.28 2.14 5.28
N GLN A 27 -4.26 3.03 4.28
CA GLN A 27 -3.06 3.79 3.91
C GLN A 27 -2.76 4.92 4.89
N ALA A 28 -3.79 5.57 5.44
CA ALA A 28 -3.62 6.62 6.44
C ALA A 28 -3.14 6.04 7.76
N GLU A 29 -3.75 4.93 8.22
CA GLU A 29 -3.33 4.22 9.44
C GLU A 29 -1.89 3.72 9.35
N LEU A 30 -1.51 3.13 8.21
CA LEU A 30 -0.14 2.67 7.97
C LEU A 30 0.87 3.84 8.04
N ARG A 31 0.53 5.00 7.45
CA ARG A 31 1.38 6.20 7.53
C ARG A 31 1.51 6.71 8.96
N GLN A 32 0.41 6.69 9.72
CA GLN A 32 0.40 7.09 11.12
C GLN A 32 1.33 6.19 11.95
N ARG A 33 1.22 4.86 11.82
CA ARG A 33 2.11 3.92 12.53
C ARG A 33 3.57 4.04 12.11
N ILE A 34 3.86 4.26 10.82
CA ILE A 34 5.23 4.53 10.36
C ILE A 34 5.80 5.76 11.07
N ARG A 35 5.03 6.85 11.17
CA ARG A 35 5.46 8.08 11.86
C ARG A 35 5.68 7.85 13.35
N GLU A 36 4.82 7.09 14.01
CA GLU A 36 4.96 6.77 15.44
C GLU A 36 6.23 5.95 15.72
N ILE A 37 6.52 4.93 14.90
CA ILE A 37 7.74 4.13 15.01
C ILE A 37 8.97 5.00 14.74
N ALA A 38 8.93 5.82 13.68
CA ALA A 38 10.02 6.72 13.33
C ALA A 38 10.27 7.78 14.42
N GLY A 39 9.22 8.29 15.05
CA GLY A 39 9.29 9.26 16.15
C GLY A 39 9.84 8.65 17.44
N THR A 40 9.49 7.40 17.73
CA THR A 40 9.96 6.70 18.94
C THR A 40 11.41 6.23 18.80
N ARG A 41 11.84 5.84 17.59
CA ARG A 41 13.19 5.28 17.35
C ARG A 41 13.81 5.86 16.07
N VAL A 42 14.31 7.08 16.17
CA VAL A 42 14.89 7.87 15.05
C VAL A 42 16.01 7.13 14.28
N ARG A 43 16.76 6.24 14.92
CA ARG A 43 17.83 5.45 14.27
C ARG A 43 17.32 4.32 13.36
N TYR A 44 16.04 3.98 13.39
CA TYR A 44 15.52 2.87 12.62
C TYR A 44 15.24 3.29 11.17
N GLY A 45 16.05 2.77 10.25
CA GLY A 45 15.79 2.90 8.82
C GLY A 45 14.55 2.10 8.36
N TYR A 46 14.13 2.32 7.11
CA TYR A 46 12.91 1.73 6.54
C TYR A 46 12.84 0.19 6.65
N ARG A 47 13.99 -0.51 6.66
CA ARG A 47 14.06 -1.97 6.84
C ARG A 47 13.59 -2.40 8.23
N TRP A 48 14.02 -1.69 9.28
CA TRP A 48 13.61 -1.99 10.66
C TRP A 48 12.14 -1.65 10.89
N ILE A 49 11.68 -0.52 10.35
CA ILE A 49 10.26 -0.12 10.38
C ILE A 49 9.40 -1.20 9.71
N HIS A 50 9.82 -1.71 8.55
CA HIS A 50 9.12 -2.80 7.86
C HIS A 50 9.05 -4.09 8.70
N VAL A 51 10.11 -4.47 9.40
CA VAL A 51 10.11 -5.66 10.27
C VAL A 51 9.15 -5.48 11.45
N LEU A 52 9.14 -4.30 12.08
CA LEU A 52 8.21 -3.96 13.16
C LEU A 52 6.76 -4.03 12.68
N LEU A 53 6.46 -3.42 11.54
CA LEU A 53 5.13 -3.47 10.93
C LEU A 53 4.70 -4.90 10.64
N ARG A 54 5.61 -5.75 10.14
CA ARG A 54 5.31 -7.18 9.92
C ARG A 54 5.02 -7.94 11.21
N ARG A 55 5.70 -7.61 12.31
CA ARG A 55 5.44 -8.18 13.65
C ARG A 55 4.09 -7.73 14.21
N GLU A 56 3.68 -6.49 13.92
CA GLU A 56 2.33 -5.98 14.22
C GLU A 56 1.23 -6.55 13.30
N GLY A 57 1.57 -7.44 12.35
CA GLY A 57 0.61 -8.09 11.47
C GLY A 57 0.33 -7.32 10.17
N TRP A 58 1.02 -6.21 9.91
CA TRP A 58 0.86 -5.46 8.67
C TRP A 58 1.49 -6.19 7.48
N ALA A 59 0.66 -6.57 6.51
CA ALA A 59 1.10 -7.13 5.24
C ALA A 59 1.58 -6.03 4.27
N VAL A 60 2.69 -5.37 4.62
CA VAL A 60 3.29 -4.28 3.82
C VAL A 60 4.63 -4.68 3.25
N ASN A 61 4.93 -4.21 2.04
CA ASN A 61 6.20 -4.45 1.38
C ASN A 61 7.22 -3.39 1.83
N ALA A 62 8.48 -3.78 2.04
CA ALA A 62 9.56 -2.85 2.37
C ALA A 62 9.69 -1.70 1.35
N LYS A 63 9.49 -1.98 0.05
CA LYS A 63 9.48 -0.95 -1.00
C LYS A 63 8.35 0.07 -0.86
N ARG A 64 7.27 -0.31 -0.17
CA ARG A 64 6.13 0.57 0.12
C ARG A 64 6.43 1.48 1.30
N VAL A 65 7.12 0.97 2.32
CA VAL A 65 7.57 1.76 3.48
C VAL A 65 8.59 2.82 3.05
N TRP A 66 9.50 2.49 2.14
CA TRP A 66 10.49 3.46 1.61
C TRP A 66 9.88 4.58 0.75
N ARG A 67 8.71 4.34 0.13
CA ARG A 67 8.01 5.32 -0.74
C ARG A 67 7.05 6.25 0.01
N LEU A 68 6.83 6.01 1.30
CA LEU A 68 5.86 6.71 2.14
C LEU A 68 6.57 7.68 3.07
#